data_AF-B0RNX9-F1
#
_entry.id   AF-B0RNX9-F1
#
_cell.length_a   1.000
_cell.length_b   1.000
_cell.length_c   1.000
_cell.angle_alpha   90.00
_cell.angle_beta   90.00
_cell.angle_gamma   90.00
#
_symmetry.space_group_name_H-M   'P 1'
#
loop_
_entity.id
_entity.type
_entity.pdbx_description
1 polymer ?
#
loop_
_entity_poly.entity_id
_entity_poly.type
_entity_poly.pdbx_seq_one_letter_code
_entity_poly.pdbx_strand_id
1 'polypeptide(L)'
;MVQRVSAHRLQVTTPAGAQIFADTAPFDEPLEGEDYRFCDRRDGYLLLQHRDGGTFAGTLIDARTGTQTPGGLRVVIAPDHSRYLATAQPDGMDGEEWQVLSIDGKQLASTTNALLSDDAAEPGIIATLDAPQWSTAQQLQATATCLSDETQQWQVRLVEQAGRWQWQPRRDCASAPTEQ
;
A
#
# COMPACT_ATOMS: atom_id res chain seq x y z
N MET A 1 8.34 -4.90 21.69
CA MET A 1 9.69 -4.34 21.50
C MET A 1 10.20 -4.76 20.13
N VAL A 2 10.93 -3.91 19.43
CA VAL A 2 11.61 -4.29 18.18
C VAL A 2 13.09 -3.93 18.32
N GLN A 3 13.97 -4.88 18.06
CA GLN A 3 15.41 -4.71 18.25
C GLN A 3 16.18 -5.46 17.16
N ARG A 4 17.16 -4.79 16.54
CA ARG A 4 18.15 -5.47 15.68
C ARG A 4 19.22 -6.09 16.58
N VAL A 5 19.18 -7.42 16.72
CA VAL A 5 20.01 -8.19 17.66
C VAL A 5 21.36 -8.60 17.06
N SER A 6 21.47 -8.59 15.73
CA SER A 6 22.73 -8.62 14.99
C SER A 6 22.57 -7.91 13.66
N ALA A 7 23.65 -7.77 12.88
CA ALA A 7 23.62 -7.11 11.57
C ALA A 7 22.52 -7.61 10.64
N HIS A 8 22.17 -8.91 10.72
CA HIS A 8 21.22 -9.58 9.82
C HIS A 8 20.02 -10.20 10.55
N ARG A 9 19.70 -9.75 11.77
CA ARG A 9 18.59 -10.31 12.55
C ARG A 9 17.82 -9.22 13.29
N LEU A 10 16.54 -9.12 12.98
CA LEU A 10 15.56 -8.29 13.68
C LEU A 10 14.70 -9.17 14.60
N GLN A 11 14.65 -8.84 15.88
CA GLN A 11 13.75 -9.47 16.84
C GLN A 11 12.55 -8.57 17.09
N VAL A 12 11.35 -9.14 16.95
CA VAL A 12 10.09 -8.53 17.36
C VAL A 12 9.54 -9.30 18.56
N THR A 13 9.37 -8.63 19.68
CA THR A 13 8.81 -9.21 20.90
C THR A 13 7.41 -8.63 21.16
N THR A 14 6.41 -9.50 21.19
CA THR A 14 5.01 -9.24 21.56
C THR A 14 4.66 -10.02 22.83
N PRO A 15 3.47 -9.81 23.44
CA PRO A 15 3.00 -10.64 24.56
C PRO A 15 2.90 -12.14 24.21
N ALA A 16 2.72 -12.48 22.93
CA ALA A 16 2.67 -13.86 22.47
C ALA A 16 4.06 -14.52 22.33
N GLY A 17 5.14 -13.74 22.36
CA GLY A 17 6.50 -14.24 22.30
C GLY A 17 7.45 -13.38 21.47
N ALA A 18 8.65 -13.90 21.26
CA ALA A 18 9.65 -13.29 20.39
C ALA A 18 9.70 -13.99 19.02
N GLN A 19 9.75 -13.21 17.96
CA GLN A 19 9.90 -13.64 16.58
C GLN A 19 11.21 -13.06 16.03
N ILE A 20 11.95 -13.86 15.27
CA ILE A 20 13.19 -13.45 14.63
C ILE A 20 12.97 -13.42 13.12
N PHE A 21 13.29 -12.28 12.53
CA PHE A 21 13.34 -12.05 11.10
C PHE A 21 14.81 -11.97 10.72
N ALA A 22 15.26 -12.91 9.90
CA ALA A 22 16.65 -13.02 9.51
C ALA A 22 16.79 -12.63 8.04
N ASP A 23 17.76 -11.79 7.74
CA ASP A 23 18.08 -11.38 6.38
C ASP A 23 18.74 -12.57 5.63
N THR A 24 18.52 -12.69 4.32
CA THR A 24 19.08 -13.74 3.45
C THR A 24 20.09 -13.13 2.49
N ALA A 25 21.23 -13.80 2.29
CA ALA A 25 22.27 -13.33 1.38
C ALA A 25 21.85 -13.42 -0.11
N PRO A 26 22.41 -12.60 -1.02
CA PRO A 26 23.47 -11.61 -0.80
C PRO A 26 23.00 -10.43 0.07
N PHE A 27 23.72 -10.17 1.16
CA PHE A 27 23.37 -9.10 2.08
C PHE A 27 23.61 -7.74 1.42
N ASP A 28 22.80 -6.74 1.78
CA ASP A 28 22.91 -5.36 1.28
C ASP A 28 22.70 -5.22 -0.24
N GLU A 29 22.20 -6.28 -0.92
CA GLU A 29 21.84 -6.29 -2.33
C GLU A 29 20.32 -6.30 -2.51
N PRO A 30 19.68 -5.14 -2.80
CA PRO A 30 18.22 -4.99 -2.75
C PRO A 30 17.42 -5.86 -3.73
N LEU A 31 18.08 -6.38 -4.78
CA LEU A 31 17.46 -7.10 -5.88
C LEU A 31 17.70 -8.62 -5.84
N GLU A 32 18.60 -9.09 -4.96
CA GLU A 32 18.99 -10.50 -4.90
C GLU A 32 18.95 -11.07 -3.48
N GLY A 33 19.07 -10.21 -2.46
CA GLY A 33 18.97 -10.56 -1.05
C GLY A 33 17.57 -10.36 -0.47
N GLU A 34 17.44 -10.77 0.80
CA GLU A 34 16.24 -10.53 1.59
C GLU A 34 16.59 -9.72 2.84
N ASP A 35 15.89 -8.63 3.10
CA ASP A 35 16.11 -7.82 4.30
C ASP A 35 14.81 -7.36 4.97
N TYR A 36 14.87 -7.26 6.30
CA TYR A 36 13.74 -6.81 7.13
C TYR A 36 14.07 -5.54 7.89
N ARG A 37 13.27 -4.49 7.76
CA ARG A 37 13.48 -3.24 8.50
C ARG A 37 12.24 -2.83 9.27
N PHE A 38 12.41 -2.44 10.53
CA PHE A 38 11.32 -1.81 11.27
C PHE A 38 10.99 -0.44 10.69
N CYS A 39 9.73 -0.24 10.31
CA CYS A 39 9.25 1.02 9.76
C CYS A 39 8.55 1.85 10.83
N ASP A 40 7.44 1.34 11.36
CA ASP A 40 6.58 2.11 12.24
C ASP A 40 5.77 1.22 13.20
N ARG A 41 5.23 1.84 14.25
CA ARG A 41 4.28 1.24 15.20
C ARG A 41 3.08 2.17 15.35
N ARG A 42 1.90 1.69 14.97
CA ARG A 42 0.66 2.48 15.04
C ARG A 42 -0.55 1.58 15.27
N ASP A 43 -1.53 2.09 16.03
CA ASP A 43 -2.86 1.46 16.21
C ASP A 43 -2.83 -0.01 16.71
N GLY A 44 -1.79 -0.37 17.46
CA GLY A 44 -1.60 -1.73 17.97
C GLY A 44 -0.90 -2.68 17.00
N TYR A 45 -0.36 -2.18 15.90
CA TYR A 45 0.38 -2.95 14.91
C TYR A 45 1.83 -2.47 14.76
N LEU A 46 2.69 -3.35 14.27
CA LEU A 46 4.05 -3.06 13.85
C LEU A 46 4.15 -3.29 12.35
N LEU A 47 4.77 -2.36 11.63
CA LEU A 47 5.07 -2.55 10.22
C LEU A 47 6.56 -2.80 10.06
N LEU A 48 6.90 -3.93 9.43
CA LEU A 48 8.21 -4.21 8.92
C LEU A 48 8.20 -4.01 7.41
N GLN A 49 9.17 -3.31 6.87
CA GLN A 49 9.54 -3.45 5.47
C GLN A 49 10.19 -4.81 5.28
N HIS A 50 9.87 -5.45 4.16
CA HIS A 50 10.42 -6.72 3.72
C HIS A 50 10.73 -6.62 2.23
N ARG A 51 12.01 -6.76 1.89
CA ARG A 51 12.51 -6.75 0.52
C ARG A 51 12.99 -8.14 0.19
N ASP A 52 12.61 -8.69 -0.96
CA ASP A 52 12.94 -10.07 -1.37
C ASP A 52 13.39 -10.19 -2.83
N GLY A 53 13.96 -9.11 -3.39
CA GLY A 53 14.52 -9.09 -4.74
C GLY A 53 13.52 -9.09 -5.90
N GLY A 54 12.23 -9.34 -5.63
CA GLY A 54 11.15 -9.26 -6.63
C GLY A 54 9.96 -8.40 -6.21
N THR A 55 9.80 -8.13 -4.92
CA THR A 55 8.71 -7.32 -4.38
C THR A 55 9.19 -6.41 -3.26
N PHE A 56 8.91 -5.11 -3.38
CA PHE A 56 8.97 -4.19 -2.25
C PHE A 56 7.67 -4.29 -1.46
N ALA A 57 7.65 -5.22 -0.50
CA ALA A 57 6.51 -5.48 0.37
C ALA A 57 6.87 -5.17 1.84
N GLY A 58 5.97 -5.58 2.73
CA GLY A 58 6.18 -5.47 4.16
C GLY A 58 5.32 -6.47 4.91
N THR A 59 5.58 -6.59 6.19
CA THR A 59 4.88 -7.47 7.13
C THR A 59 4.19 -6.61 8.18
N LEU A 60 2.88 -6.73 8.28
CA LEU A 60 2.09 -6.15 9.36
C LEU A 60 1.99 -7.18 10.49
N ILE A 61 2.29 -6.76 11.72
CA ILE A 61 2.28 -7.63 12.89
C ILE A 61 1.31 -7.07 13.93
N ASP A 62 0.29 -7.83 14.33
CA ASP A 62 -0.55 -7.47 15.49
C ASP A 62 0.32 -7.52 16.75
N ALA A 63 0.50 -6.40 17.42
CA ALA A 63 1.41 -6.30 18.57
C ALA A 63 0.89 -7.03 19.82
N ARG A 64 -0.37 -7.46 19.84
CA ARG A 64 -0.98 -8.22 20.94
C ARG A 64 -0.79 -9.72 20.73
N THR A 65 -1.08 -10.21 19.52
CA THR A 65 -1.08 -11.64 19.20
C THR A 65 0.21 -12.12 18.54
N GLY A 66 1.02 -11.20 17.99
CA GLY A 66 2.16 -11.54 17.14
C GLY A 66 1.77 -12.09 15.77
N THR A 67 0.49 -12.09 15.40
CA THR A 67 0.05 -12.58 14.08
C THR A 67 0.64 -11.70 12.99
N GLN A 68 1.20 -12.33 11.95
CA GLN A 68 1.74 -11.66 10.78
C GLN A 68 0.74 -11.70 9.62
N THR A 69 0.58 -10.58 8.94
CA THR A 69 -0.21 -10.44 7.70
C THR A 69 0.56 -9.55 6.71
N PRO A 70 0.15 -9.49 5.43
CA PRO A 70 0.78 -8.57 4.47
C PRO A 70 0.72 -7.12 4.94
N GLY A 71 1.83 -6.40 4.90
CA GLY A 71 1.96 -5.00 5.36
C GLY A 71 2.37 -4.00 4.29
N GLY A 72 2.90 -4.46 3.15
CA GLY A 72 3.31 -3.54 2.09
C GLY A 72 4.32 -2.46 2.53
N LEU A 73 4.49 -1.42 1.72
CA LEU A 73 5.29 -0.23 2.03
C LEU A 73 4.57 0.72 2.99
N ARG A 74 3.24 0.77 2.90
CA ARG A 74 2.37 1.58 3.77
C ARG A 74 1.11 0.80 4.10
N VAL A 75 0.68 0.92 5.36
CA VAL A 75 -0.62 0.42 5.83
C VAL A 75 -1.54 1.57 6.26
N VAL A 76 -2.82 1.47 5.91
CA VAL A 76 -3.88 2.34 6.45
C VAL A 76 -5.01 1.47 6.98
N ILE A 77 -5.19 1.43 8.29
CA ILE A 77 -6.18 0.57 8.97
C ILE A 77 -7.54 1.27 9.00
N ALA A 78 -8.60 0.52 8.70
CA ALA A 78 -9.97 1.03 8.80
C ALA A 78 -10.35 1.29 10.26
N PRO A 79 -11.16 2.33 10.58
CA PRO A 79 -11.53 2.65 11.94
C PRO A 79 -12.16 1.51 12.77
N ASP A 80 -12.81 0.54 12.13
CA ASP A 80 -13.38 -0.65 12.82
C ASP A 80 -12.38 -1.81 12.97
N HIS A 81 -11.15 -1.65 12.49
CA HIS A 81 -10.08 -2.64 12.47
C HIS A 81 -10.45 -3.95 11.75
N SER A 82 -11.45 -3.94 10.88
CA SER A 82 -11.87 -5.13 10.12
C SER A 82 -11.06 -5.37 8.85
N ARG A 83 -10.44 -4.31 8.33
CA ARG A 83 -9.69 -4.29 7.07
C ARG A 83 -8.65 -3.19 7.05
N TYR A 84 -7.75 -3.25 6.09
CA TYR A 84 -6.73 -2.22 5.86
C TYR A 84 -6.36 -2.14 4.38
N LEU A 85 -5.80 -1.01 3.98
CA LEU A 85 -5.06 -0.86 2.73
C LEU A 85 -3.59 -1.21 3.01
N ALA A 86 -2.98 -2.00 2.14
CA ALA A 86 -1.52 -2.12 2.02
C ALA A 86 -1.09 -1.70 0.62
N THR A 87 0.00 -0.94 0.51
CA THR A 87 0.60 -0.57 -0.79
C THR A 87 1.81 -1.45 -1.07
N ALA A 88 2.02 -1.87 -2.31
CA ALA A 88 3.20 -2.61 -2.71
C ALA A 88 3.74 -2.02 -4.02
N GLN A 89 5.03 -2.19 -4.26
CA GLN A 89 5.61 -1.87 -5.56
C GLN A 89 6.26 -3.13 -6.12
N PRO A 90 5.54 -3.92 -6.94
CA PRO A 90 6.12 -5.04 -7.67
C PRO A 90 7.19 -4.53 -8.65
N ASP A 91 8.25 -5.30 -8.83
CA ASP A 91 9.33 -4.89 -9.73
C ASP A 91 8.84 -4.73 -11.18
N GLY A 92 9.30 -3.66 -11.83
CA GLY A 92 8.98 -3.36 -13.22
C GLY A 92 7.61 -2.70 -13.45
N MET A 93 6.86 -2.33 -12.41
CA MET A 93 5.61 -1.56 -12.54
C MET A 93 5.84 -0.04 -12.44
N ASP A 94 5.20 0.71 -13.35
CA ASP A 94 5.13 2.18 -13.33
C ASP A 94 4.06 2.68 -12.33
N GLY A 95 4.07 2.17 -11.10
CA GLY A 95 3.14 2.57 -10.05
C GLY A 95 3.09 1.64 -8.84
N GLU A 96 2.30 2.02 -7.85
CA GLU A 96 2.05 1.20 -6.67
C GLU A 96 0.79 0.34 -6.88
N GLU A 97 0.88 -0.93 -6.52
CA GLU A 97 -0.30 -1.77 -6.30
C GLU A 97 -0.92 -1.41 -4.95
N TRP A 98 -2.24 -1.23 -4.93
CA TRP A 98 -3.01 -0.94 -3.74
C TRP A 98 -3.96 -2.09 -3.46
N GLN A 99 -3.76 -2.77 -2.33
CA GLN A 99 -4.53 -3.94 -1.93
C GLN A 99 -5.38 -3.63 -0.70
N VAL A 100 -6.67 -3.92 -0.75
CA VAL A 100 -7.52 -3.92 0.44
C VAL A 100 -7.58 -5.34 0.97
N LEU A 101 -7.15 -5.53 2.22
CA LEU A 101 -7.12 -6.84 2.87
C LEU A 101 -8.04 -6.83 4.10
N SER A 102 -8.63 -7.98 4.43
CA SER A 102 -9.19 -8.20 5.76
C SER A 102 -8.09 -8.13 6.80
N ILE A 103 -8.45 -7.91 8.07
CA ILE A 103 -7.44 -7.84 9.13
C ILE A 103 -6.61 -9.12 9.29
N ASP A 104 -7.18 -10.26 8.90
CA ASP A 104 -6.51 -11.58 8.85
C ASP A 104 -5.63 -11.77 7.60
N GLY A 105 -5.52 -10.76 6.73
CA GLY A 105 -4.66 -10.79 5.53
C GLY A 105 -5.29 -11.36 4.27
N LYS A 106 -6.60 -11.59 4.23
CA LYS A 106 -7.27 -12.03 3.00
C LYS A 106 -7.50 -10.84 2.07
N GLN A 107 -7.03 -10.93 0.83
CA GLN A 107 -7.30 -9.90 -0.19
C GLN A 107 -8.82 -9.80 -0.48
N LEU A 108 -9.33 -8.57 -0.41
CA LEU A 108 -10.72 -8.19 -0.71
C LEU A 108 -10.80 -7.41 -2.03
N ALA A 109 -9.80 -6.56 -2.30
CA ALA A 109 -9.68 -5.78 -3.53
C ALA A 109 -8.20 -5.62 -3.92
N SER A 110 -7.95 -5.45 -5.22
CA SER A 110 -6.67 -4.96 -5.74
C SER A 110 -6.95 -3.90 -6.80
N THR A 111 -6.15 -2.84 -6.78
CA THR A 111 -6.20 -1.69 -7.68
C THR A 111 -4.80 -1.08 -7.76
N THR A 112 -4.66 0.07 -8.40
CA THR A 112 -3.40 0.82 -8.47
C THR A 112 -3.58 2.21 -7.86
N ASN A 113 -2.47 2.90 -7.63
CA ASN A 113 -2.44 4.32 -7.29
C ASN A 113 -2.70 5.25 -8.49
N ALA A 114 -3.46 4.79 -9.48
CA ALA A 114 -3.65 5.52 -10.73
C ALA A 114 -5.09 5.38 -11.26
N LEU A 115 -5.58 6.43 -11.89
CA LEU A 115 -6.77 6.40 -12.74
C LEU A 115 -6.31 6.24 -14.19
N LEU A 116 -6.83 5.24 -14.89
CA LEU A 116 -6.52 4.97 -16.29
C LEU A 116 -7.56 5.60 -17.22
N SER A 117 -7.16 6.15 -18.36
CA SER A 117 -8.08 6.62 -19.39
C SER A 117 -9.07 5.52 -19.78
N ASP A 118 -10.36 5.88 -19.87
CA ASP A 118 -11.37 5.00 -20.45
C ASP A 118 -11.38 5.12 -22.01
N ASP A 119 -10.64 6.06 -22.58
CA ASP A 119 -10.45 6.20 -24.03
C ASP A 119 -9.47 5.15 -24.54
N ALA A 120 -9.98 4.24 -25.39
CA ALA A 120 -9.19 3.19 -26.00
C ALA A 120 -8.17 3.71 -27.04
N ALA A 121 -8.36 4.92 -27.57
CA ALA A 121 -7.44 5.53 -28.52
C ALA A 121 -6.19 6.10 -27.84
N GLU A 122 -6.34 6.61 -26.61
CA GLU A 122 -5.27 7.17 -25.78
C GLU A 122 -5.25 6.46 -24.41
N PRO A 123 -4.84 5.18 -24.37
CA PRO A 123 -4.75 4.43 -23.13
C PRO A 123 -3.56 4.96 -22.30
N GLY A 124 -3.77 5.16 -21.01
CA GLY A 124 -2.71 5.63 -20.13
C GLY A 124 -3.22 6.08 -18.78
N ILE A 125 -2.31 6.48 -17.89
CA ILE A 125 -2.67 7.09 -16.61
C ILE A 125 -3.12 8.53 -16.89
N ILE A 126 -4.28 8.94 -16.35
CA ILE A 126 -4.79 10.32 -16.43
C ILE A 126 -4.58 11.08 -15.13
N ALA A 127 -4.54 10.37 -13.99
CA ALA A 127 -4.33 10.95 -12.67
C ALA A 127 -3.66 9.95 -11.74
N THR A 128 -2.83 10.44 -10.83
CA THR A 128 -2.29 9.66 -9.70
C THR A 128 -3.21 9.77 -8.49
N LEU A 129 -3.14 8.78 -7.61
CA LEU A 129 -3.90 8.70 -6.38
C LEU A 129 -2.94 8.73 -5.19
N ASP A 130 -3.18 9.68 -4.29
CA ASP A 130 -2.33 9.91 -3.14
C ASP A 130 -3.15 10.04 -1.85
N ALA A 131 -2.43 10.05 -0.72
CA ALA A 131 -2.99 10.24 0.62
C ALA A 131 -4.20 9.32 0.93
N PRO A 132 -4.06 7.98 0.78
CA PRO A 132 -5.15 7.07 1.11
C PRO A 132 -5.57 7.18 2.57
N GLN A 133 -6.88 7.17 2.81
CA GLN A 133 -7.50 7.21 4.13
C GLN A 133 -8.86 6.52 4.13
N TRP A 134 -9.22 5.93 5.26
CA TRP A 134 -10.58 5.41 5.47
C TRP A 134 -11.49 6.51 6.02
N SER A 135 -12.68 6.66 5.43
CA SER A 135 -13.72 7.52 5.99
C SER A 135 -14.38 6.88 7.21
N THR A 136 -15.14 7.67 7.96
CA THR A 136 -15.96 7.19 9.09
C THR A 136 -17.05 6.21 8.65
N ALA A 137 -17.45 6.22 7.38
CA ALA A 137 -18.36 5.25 6.78
C ALA A 137 -17.63 3.98 6.28
N GLN A 138 -16.39 3.76 6.72
CA GLN A 138 -15.54 2.64 6.34
C GLN A 138 -15.26 2.56 4.83
N GLN A 139 -15.24 3.69 4.12
CA GLN A 139 -14.93 3.71 2.70
C GLN A 139 -13.51 4.22 2.47
N LEU A 140 -12.71 3.48 1.71
CA LEU A 140 -11.37 3.92 1.33
C LEU A 140 -11.47 5.07 0.34
N GLN A 141 -10.76 6.15 0.64
CA GLN A 141 -10.70 7.38 -0.15
C GLN A 141 -9.25 7.75 -0.45
N ALA A 142 -9.06 8.48 -1.53
CA ALA A 142 -7.77 9.03 -1.94
C ALA A 142 -7.99 10.36 -2.66
N THR A 143 -6.92 11.14 -2.77
CA THR A 143 -6.90 12.35 -3.58
C THR A 143 -6.39 11.99 -4.97
N ALA A 144 -7.20 12.24 -5.99
CA ALA A 144 -6.77 12.14 -7.38
C ALA A 144 -6.20 13.49 -7.83
N THR A 145 -5.06 13.45 -8.54
CA THR A 145 -4.38 14.62 -9.11
C THR A 145 -4.13 14.37 -10.59
N CYS A 146 -4.60 15.26 -11.46
CA CYS A 146 -4.37 15.13 -12.90
C CYS A 146 -2.89 15.19 -13.26
N LEU A 147 -2.44 14.31 -14.15
CA LEU A 147 -1.08 14.35 -14.68
C LEU A 147 -0.83 15.54 -15.62
N SER A 148 -1.87 16.04 -16.28
CA SER A 148 -1.78 17.19 -17.18
C SER A 148 -1.80 18.54 -16.47
N ASP A 149 -2.31 18.60 -15.24
CA ASP A 149 -2.46 19.81 -14.43
C ASP A 149 -2.58 19.44 -12.95
N GLU A 150 -1.48 19.56 -12.20
CA GLU A 150 -1.42 19.18 -10.78
C GLU A 150 -2.34 20.02 -9.88
N THR A 151 -2.87 21.14 -10.38
CA THR A 151 -3.85 21.97 -9.64
C THR A 151 -5.26 21.37 -9.67
N GLN A 152 -5.53 20.50 -10.63
CA GLN A 152 -6.81 19.79 -10.74
C GLN A 152 -6.79 18.55 -9.84
N GLN A 153 -7.42 18.69 -8.67
CA GLN A 153 -7.51 17.64 -7.67
C GLN A 153 -8.95 17.38 -7.26
N TRP A 154 -9.27 16.12 -6.97
CA TRP A 154 -10.57 15.74 -6.41
C TRP A 154 -10.48 14.51 -5.52
N GLN A 155 -11.47 14.34 -4.64
CA GLN A 155 -11.56 13.14 -3.82
C GLN A 155 -12.21 12.01 -4.60
N VAL A 156 -11.58 10.84 -4.55
CA VAL A 156 -12.13 9.57 -5.04
C VAL A 156 -12.33 8.60 -3.89
N ARG A 157 -13.18 7.61 -4.12
CA ARG A 157 -13.49 6.53 -3.20
C ARG A 157 -13.49 5.21 -3.94
N LEU A 158 -12.97 4.16 -3.31
CA LEU A 158 -13.00 2.83 -3.87
C LEU A 158 -14.41 2.25 -3.70
N VAL A 159 -15.01 1.79 -4.79
CA VAL A 159 -16.33 1.15 -4.81
C VAL A 159 -16.26 -0.15 -5.57
N GLU A 160 -17.01 -1.14 -5.09
CA GLU A 160 -17.28 -2.35 -5.86
C GLU A 160 -18.49 -2.12 -6.76
N GLN A 161 -18.33 -2.33 -8.07
CA GLN A 161 -19.40 -2.28 -9.05
C GLN A 161 -19.29 -3.50 -9.96
N ALA A 162 -20.36 -4.30 -10.04
CA ALA A 162 -20.41 -5.53 -10.83
C ALA A 162 -19.23 -6.48 -10.57
N GLY A 163 -18.80 -6.62 -9.31
CA GLY A 163 -17.68 -7.48 -8.91
C GLY A 163 -16.30 -6.95 -9.28
N ARG A 164 -16.18 -5.68 -9.67
CA ARG A 164 -14.91 -5.00 -9.93
C ARG A 164 -14.76 -3.80 -9.00
N TRP A 165 -13.56 -3.66 -8.45
CA TRP A 165 -13.22 -2.51 -7.61
C TRP A 165 -12.69 -1.37 -8.47
N GLN A 166 -13.26 -0.18 -8.30
CA GLN A 166 -12.89 0.99 -9.08
C GLN A 166 -13.03 2.28 -8.28
N TRP A 167 -12.17 3.23 -8.59
CA TRP A 167 -12.19 4.56 -7.99
C TRP A 167 -13.25 5.45 -8.63
N GLN A 168 -14.04 6.12 -7.80
CA GLN A 168 -15.14 7.00 -8.22
C GLN A 168 -15.20 8.28 -7.36
N PRO A 169 -15.67 9.43 -7.87
CA PRO A 169 -16.06 9.65 -9.25
C PRO A 169 -14.83 9.74 -10.17
N ARG A 170 -15.02 9.29 -11.42
CA ARG A 170 -14.07 9.61 -12.49
C ARG A 170 -14.34 11.03 -13.00
N ARG A 171 -13.28 11.75 -13.34
CA ARG A 171 -13.34 13.06 -13.99
C ARG A 171 -12.31 13.10 -15.10
N ASP A 172 -12.61 13.87 -16.14
CA ASP A 172 -11.68 14.12 -17.22
C ASP A 172 -10.67 15.18 -16.78
N CYS A 173 -9.40 14.92 -17.06
CA CYS A 173 -8.31 15.88 -16.89
C CYS A 173 -8.22 16.75 -18.14
N ALA A 174 -9.14 17.71 -18.28
CA ALA A 174 -9.09 18.66 -19.38
C ALA A 174 -7.79 19.45 -19.33
N SER A 175 -7.05 19.48 -20.43
CA SER A 175 -5.91 20.38 -20.59
C SER A 175 -6.39 21.83 -20.47
N ALA A 176 -5.62 22.66 -19.75
CA ALA A 176 -5.84 24.10 -19.77
C ALA A 176 -5.91 24.58 -21.23
N PRO A 177 -6.82 25.49 -21.60
CA PRO A 177 -6.88 26.00 -22.96
C PRO A 177 -5.53 26.63 -23.29
N THR A 178 -4.88 26.13 -24.34
CA THR A 178 -3.72 26.77 -24.95
C THR A 178 -4.13 28.20 -25.30
N GLU A 179 -3.57 29.21 -24.61
CA GLU A 179 -3.72 30.60 -25.04
C GLU A 179 -3.18 30.69 -26.48
N GLN A 180 -4.05 31.09 -27.41
CA GLN A 180 -3.74 31.38 -28.81
C GLN A 180 -3.07 32.75 -28.93
#